data_AF-A0A949XAR1-F1
#
_entry.id   AF-A0A949XAR1-F1
#
_cell.length_a   1.000
_cell.length_b   1.000
_cell.length_c   1.000
_cell.angle_alpha   90.00
_cell.angle_beta   90.00
_cell.angle_gamma   90.00
#
_symmetry.space_group_name_H-M   'P 1'
#
loop_
_entity.id
_entity.type
_entity.pdbx_description
1 polymer ?
#
loop_
_entity_poly.entity_id
_entity_poly.type
_entity_poly.pdbx_seq_one_letter_code
_entity_poly.pdbx_strand_id
1 'polypeptide(L)'
;MQTLRVPSVLAQKTIHLATHISGLARAIALGCTTIFAIGCAHMAFVPSPLAGSDHASTGIQRSNKSVRKNERLGSTRIMTASWYGPGYVEKTTASGERFDPNRLSVASKTLPLGSAVRVTNLQNGRSVKVEVNDRGPRVRSRSLDLSPAAAQRIGLSDRGVARVKVTPVNKPLSESDLLKLLAGGVYSSRIATLVRERGINFKPTNHDLQSLRRAGADNELERAVVAAHVDAS
;
A
#
# COMPACT_ATOMS: atom_id res chain seq x y z
N MET A 1 62.33 -15.79 -30.80
CA MET A 1 63.38 -15.72 -29.75
C MET A 1 63.38 -14.32 -29.16
N GLN A 2 63.71 -14.21 -27.88
CA GLN A 2 63.63 -13.04 -26.99
C GLN A 2 62.32 -12.88 -26.19
N THR A 3 62.52 -12.45 -24.96
CA THR A 3 61.98 -13.02 -23.72
C THR A 3 61.39 -11.92 -22.83
N LEU A 4 60.28 -12.25 -22.16
CA LEU A 4 59.91 -11.90 -20.78
C LEU A 4 60.14 -10.46 -20.26
N ARG A 5 59.05 -9.83 -19.78
CA ARG A 5 58.97 -9.33 -18.39
C ARG A 5 57.53 -8.96 -18.01
N VAL A 6 56.94 -9.77 -17.15
CA VAL A 6 55.85 -9.42 -16.24
C VAL A 6 56.49 -8.89 -14.95
N PRO A 7 55.94 -7.85 -14.30
CA PRO A 7 56.18 -7.64 -12.88
C PRO A 7 54.96 -8.08 -12.06
N SER A 8 55.29 -8.87 -11.05
CA SER A 8 54.45 -9.49 -10.06
C SER A 8 54.48 -8.68 -8.76
N VAL A 9 53.29 -8.42 -8.21
CA VAL A 9 52.88 -8.61 -6.79
C VAL A 9 53.47 -7.69 -5.70
N LEU A 10 52.60 -7.49 -4.69
CA LEU A 10 52.80 -7.10 -3.28
C LEU A 10 52.87 -5.58 -3.08
N ALA A 11 52.33 -4.96 -2.03
CA ALA A 11 51.38 -5.25 -0.97
C ALA A 11 51.58 -4.10 0.02
N GLN A 12 50.52 -3.51 0.56
CA GLN A 12 50.55 -3.06 1.96
C GLN A 12 49.14 -2.77 2.46
N LYS A 13 48.67 -3.70 3.30
CA LYS A 13 47.59 -3.51 4.26
C LYS A 13 48.05 -2.47 5.28
N THR A 14 47.26 -1.42 5.48
CA THR A 14 47.30 -0.63 6.72
C THR A 14 46.09 -1.00 7.56
N ILE A 15 46.41 -1.71 8.64
CA ILE A 15 45.54 -2.03 9.77
C ILE A 15 45.60 -0.81 10.69
N HIS A 16 44.46 -0.21 11.03
CA HIS A 16 44.34 0.58 12.26
C HIS A 16 43.37 -0.12 13.20
N LEU A 17 43.91 -0.41 14.38
CA LEU A 17 43.35 -1.19 15.47
C LEU A 17 42.92 -0.25 16.60
N ALA A 18 41.84 -0.66 17.29
CA ALA A 18 41.41 -0.26 18.63
C ALA A 18 40.89 1.19 18.80
N THR A 19 39.86 1.48 19.61
CA THR A 19 39.60 1.01 20.98
C THR A 19 38.11 1.09 21.37
N HIS A 20 37.67 0.04 22.08
CA HIS A 20 36.69 -0.04 23.19
C HIS A 20 35.71 1.11 23.50
N ILE A 21 34.46 0.76 23.83
CA ILE A 21 33.97 0.63 25.22
C ILE A 21 32.52 0.10 25.19
N SER A 22 32.34 -1.06 25.80
CA SER A 22 31.07 -1.62 26.25
C SER A 22 30.62 -0.95 27.55
N GLY A 23 29.36 -0.50 27.63
CA GLY A 23 28.79 0.07 28.86
C GLY A 23 27.30 -0.27 28.97
N LEU A 24 27.00 -1.18 29.90
CA LEU A 24 25.69 -1.68 30.30
C LEU A 24 24.94 -0.69 31.23
N ALA A 25 23.65 -0.99 31.40
CA ALA A 25 22.84 -0.85 32.62
C ALA A 25 22.06 0.46 32.90
N ARG A 26 20.76 0.35 32.61
CA ARG A 26 19.59 0.62 33.48
C ARG A 26 19.88 1.34 34.80
N ALA A 27 19.32 2.55 34.95
CA ALA A 27 19.01 3.14 36.25
C ALA A 27 17.49 3.20 36.42
N ILE A 28 17.03 2.50 37.46
CA ILE A 28 15.66 2.46 37.96
C ILE A 28 15.52 3.66 38.90
N ALA A 29 14.55 4.53 38.65
CA ALA A 29 14.17 5.57 39.60
C ALA A 29 13.21 4.97 40.65
N LEU A 30 13.69 4.83 41.87
CA LEU A 30 12.90 4.64 43.09
C LEU A 30 12.80 6.00 43.82
N GLY A 31 11.64 6.25 44.43
CA GLY A 31 11.35 7.41 45.28
C GLY A 31 10.17 8.20 44.69
N CYS A 32 9.14 8.60 45.42
CA CYS A 32 9.13 9.02 46.80
C CYS A 32 7.70 8.98 47.36
N THR A 33 7.59 8.48 48.59
CA THR A 33 6.69 8.93 49.67
C THR A 33 5.18 8.98 49.45
N THR A 34 4.55 8.01 50.08
CA THR A 34 3.26 8.06 50.77
C THR A 34 2.98 9.38 51.49
N ILE A 35 1.82 9.97 51.24
CA ILE A 35 1.13 10.83 52.20
C ILE A 35 -0.26 10.22 52.45
N PHE A 36 -0.39 9.56 53.58
CA PHE A 36 -1.67 9.32 54.24
C PHE A 36 -2.04 10.61 54.96
N ALA A 37 -3.15 11.23 54.58
CA ALA A 37 -3.80 12.24 55.41
C ALA A 37 -5.26 11.84 55.57
N ILE A 38 -5.56 11.43 56.80
CA ILE A 38 -6.85 11.09 57.35
C ILE A 38 -7.71 12.36 57.36
N GLY A 39 -8.93 12.27 56.83
CA GLY A 39 -9.87 13.38 56.91
C GLY A 39 -11.15 13.12 56.14
N CYS A 40 -12.07 12.33 56.69
CA CYS A 40 -13.47 12.44 56.32
C CYS A 40 -14.33 12.13 57.55
N ALA A 41 -14.53 13.16 58.37
CA ALA A 41 -15.62 13.18 59.33
C ALA A 41 -16.87 13.71 58.59
N HIS A 42 -17.97 12.99 58.77
CA HIS A 42 -19.33 13.52 58.81
C HIS A 42 -19.81 14.37 57.62
N MET A 43 -20.74 13.84 56.81
CA MET A 43 -22.01 14.52 56.54
C MET A 43 -22.95 13.63 55.69
N ALA A 44 -24.12 13.37 56.28
CA ALA A 44 -25.44 13.39 55.65
C ALA A 44 -25.71 12.59 54.36
N PHE A 45 -26.38 11.46 54.59
CA PHE A 45 -27.59 10.99 53.91
C PHE A 45 -28.31 12.02 52.99
N VAL A 46 -28.40 11.71 51.70
CA VAL A 46 -29.43 12.22 50.78
C VAL A 46 -29.79 11.09 49.80
N PRO A 47 -31.04 10.57 49.76
CA PRO A 47 -31.48 9.65 48.71
C PRO A 47 -32.15 10.44 47.57
N SER A 48 -31.86 10.06 46.32
CA SER A 48 -32.50 10.61 45.10
C SER A 48 -32.23 9.69 43.90
N PRO A 49 -33.07 9.72 42.84
CA PRO A 49 -33.99 8.62 42.55
C PRO A 49 -33.56 7.74 41.36
N LEU A 50 -34.29 6.63 41.23
CA LEU A 50 -34.30 5.72 40.08
C LEU A 50 -34.59 6.47 38.77
N ALA A 51 -33.63 6.45 37.86
CA ALA A 51 -33.78 6.58 36.41
C ALA A 51 -32.52 5.93 35.81
N GLY A 52 -32.60 4.84 35.05
CA GLY A 52 -33.09 4.88 33.67
C GLY A 52 -31.89 4.61 32.75
N SER A 53 -32.08 3.64 31.86
CA SER A 53 -31.17 3.03 30.89
C SER A 53 -29.98 3.85 30.36
N ASP A 54 -28.83 3.17 30.15
CA ASP A 54 -28.40 2.80 28.79
C ASP A 54 -27.02 2.12 28.82
N HIS A 55 -27.04 0.80 28.59
CA HIS A 55 -25.91 0.08 28.04
C HIS A 55 -25.70 0.53 26.59
N ALA A 56 -24.58 1.17 26.26
CA ALA A 56 -23.74 0.88 25.08
C ALA A 56 -22.86 2.07 24.67
N SER A 57 -21.55 1.92 24.83
CA SER A 57 -20.59 2.60 23.94
C SER A 57 -19.23 1.89 23.95
N THR A 58 -19.22 0.62 23.57
CA THR A 58 -17.98 -0.12 23.28
C THR A 58 -18.11 -0.82 21.93
N GLY A 59 -18.19 -0.03 20.85
CA GLY A 59 -18.47 -0.58 19.52
C GLY A 59 -18.05 0.28 18.32
N ILE A 60 -17.17 1.28 18.46
CA ILE A 60 -16.71 2.11 17.33
C ILE A 60 -15.20 2.03 17.20
N GLN A 61 -14.64 0.86 16.88
CA GLN A 61 -13.22 0.75 16.50
C GLN A 61 -12.94 -0.26 15.37
N ARG A 62 -13.91 -1.08 14.94
CA ARG A 62 -13.66 -2.15 13.96
C ARG A 62 -13.92 -1.78 12.48
N SER A 63 -14.72 -0.75 12.18
CA SER A 63 -15.11 -0.41 10.80
C SER A 63 -14.05 0.40 10.02
N ASN A 64 -13.09 1.03 10.69
CA ASN A 64 -12.18 1.99 10.04
C ASN A 64 -10.99 1.35 9.27
N LYS A 65 -10.81 0.03 9.36
CA LYS A 65 -9.65 -0.68 8.79
C LYS A 65 -9.83 -1.05 7.32
N SER A 66 -11.05 -1.40 6.88
CA SER A 66 -11.33 -1.73 5.48
C SER A 66 -11.37 -0.47 4.60
N VAL A 67 -11.98 0.61 5.10
CA VAL A 67 -12.06 1.92 4.44
C VAL A 67 -10.67 2.49 4.18
N ARG A 68 -9.78 2.50 5.19
CA ARG A 68 -8.37 2.91 5.04
C ARG A 68 -7.57 2.03 4.08
N LYS A 69 -7.91 0.74 3.96
CA LYS A 69 -7.25 -0.16 3.01
C LYS A 69 -7.60 0.22 1.57
N ASN A 70 -8.85 0.60 1.32
CA ASN A 70 -9.35 0.99 0.00
C ASN A 70 -8.82 2.38 -0.45
N GLU A 71 -8.68 3.34 0.47
CA GLU A 71 -8.08 4.65 0.18
C GLU A 71 -6.60 4.55 -0.22
N ARG A 72 -5.87 3.60 0.36
CA ARG A 72 -4.45 3.37 0.09
C ARG A 72 -4.18 2.71 -1.27
N LEU A 73 -5.22 2.29 -1.99
CA LEU A 73 -5.08 1.66 -3.31
C LEU A 73 -4.89 2.67 -4.44
N GLY A 74 -5.22 3.95 -4.21
CA GLY A 74 -5.18 5.00 -5.24
C GLY A 74 -4.01 6.00 -5.13
N SER A 75 -3.24 5.99 -4.05
CA SER A 75 -2.21 7.03 -3.83
C SER A 75 -0.89 6.73 -4.55
N THR A 76 -0.34 7.72 -5.25
CA THR A 76 1.03 7.69 -5.77
C THR A 76 2.04 7.61 -4.61
N ARG A 77 3.08 6.77 -4.75
CA ARG A 77 4.09 6.53 -3.71
C ARG A 77 5.50 6.43 -4.30
N ILE A 78 6.51 6.85 -3.56
CA ILE A 78 7.91 6.58 -3.92
C ILE A 78 8.39 5.32 -3.21
N MET A 79 8.86 4.35 -3.99
CA MET A 79 9.26 3.02 -3.54
C MET A 79 10.67 2.70 -4.02
N THR A 80 11.35 1.79 -3.32
CA THR A 80 12.64 1.24 -3.78
C THR A 80 12.36 -0.02 -4.59
N ALA A 81 12.77 -0.01 -5.86
CA ALA A 81 12.55 -1.12 -6.78
C ALA A 81 13.87 -1.80 -7.16
N SER A 82 13.83 -3.11 -7.32
CA SER A 82 14.81 -3.88 -8.07
C SER A 82 14.12 -4.70 -9.14
N TRP A 83 14.78 -5.75 -9.64
CA TRP A 83 14.21 -6.67 -10.63
C TRP A 83 14.60 -8.11 -10.32
N TYR A 84 13.81 -9.06 -10.83
CA TYR A 84 14.06 -10.50 -10.64
C TYR A 84 15.36 -10.94 -11.28
N GLY A 85 16.28 -11.50 -10.49
CA GLY A 85 17.47 -12.15 -11.02
C GLY A 85 17.16 -13.42 -11.84
N PRO A 86 18.18 -14.08 -12.39
CA PRO A 86 18.01 -15.36 -13.08
C PRO A 86 17.45 -16.45 -12.14
N GLY A 87 16.79 -17.47 -12.72
CA GLY A 87 16.33 -18.66 -11.98
C GLY A 87 14.90 -18.58 -11.41
N TYR A 88 14.08 -17.64 -11.88
CA TYR A 88 12.66 -17.54 -11.52
C TYR A 88 11.71 -17.96 -12.65
N VAL A 89 12.24 -18.22 -13.84
CA VAL A 89 11.47 -18.65 -15.03
C VAL A 89 10.63 -19.88 -14.66
N GLU A 90 9.34 -19.85 -15.04
CA GLU A 90 8.34 -20.90 -14.76
C GLU A 90 8.05 -21.17 -13.27
N LYS A 91 8.52 -20.34 -12.33
CA LYS A 91 8.06 -20.44 -10.95
C LYS A 91 6.66 -19.88 -10.82
N THR A 92 5.82 -20.53 -10.01
CA THR A 92 4.47 -20.05 -9.72
C THR A 92 4.55 -18.78 -8.87
N THR A 93 3.92 -17.72 -9.34
CA THR A 93 3.76 -16.44 -8.63
C THR A 93 2.61 -16.50 -7.64
N ALA A 94 2.47 -15.49 -6.77
CA ALA A 94 1.36 -15.37 -5.84
C ALA A 94 -0.03 -15.19 -6.50
N SER A 95 -0.11 -14.79 -7.78
CA SER A 95 -1.37 -14.80 -8.53
C SER A 95 -1.76 -16.20 -9.04
N GLY A 96 -0.84 -17.18 -8.95
CA GLY A 96 -1.04 -18.55 -9.42
C GLY A 96 -0.51 -18.82 -10.83
N GLU A 97 -0.11 -17.78 -11.57
CA GLU A 97 0.46 -17.94 -12.91
C GLU A 97 1.98 -18.18 -12.88
N ARG A 98 2.52 -18.76 -13.96
CA ARG A 98 3.95 -18.94 -14.15
C ARG A 98 4.63 -17.60 -14.41
N PHE A 99 5.78 -17.38 -13.77
CA PHE A 99 6.57 -16.18 -13.99
C PHE A 99 7.19 -16.19 -15.40
N ASP A 100 6.80 -15.19 -16.19
CA ASP A 100 7.37 -14.88 -17.50
C ASP A 100 8.25 -13.62 -17.41
N PRO A 101 9.58 -13.71 -17.66
CA PRO A 101 10.47 -12.55 -17.63
C PRO A 101 10.18 -11.50 -18.72
N ASN A 102 9.48 -11.88 -19.79
CA ASN A 102 9.13 -11.02 -20.92
C ASN A 102 7.85 -10.21 -20.69
N ARG A 103 7.00 -10.65 -19.76
CA ARG A 103 5.77 -9.94 -19.40
C ARG A 103 6.07 -8.71 -18.56
N LEU A 104 5.24 -7.68 -18.74
CA LEU A 104 5.26 -6.47 -17.92
C LEU A 104 4.60 -6.68 -16.56
N SER A 105 5.34 -7.29 -15.65
CA SER A 105 4.88 -7.61 -14.29
C SER A 105 5.80 -7.05 -13.19
N VAL A 106 5.27 -7.01 -11.97
CA VAL A 106 5.97 -6.59 -10.75
C VAL A 106 5.52 -7.39 -9.52
N ALA A 107 6.47 -7.78 -8.68
CA ALA A 107 6.23 -8.27 -7.33
C ALA A 107 6.08 -7.10 -6.36
N SER A 108 5.12 -7.17 -5.43
CA SER A 108 4.98 -6.14 -4.40
C SER A 108 4.64 -6.70 -3.02
N LYS A 109 5.21 -6.06 -2.00
CA LYS A 109 4.89 -6.33 -0.59
C LYS A 109 3.49 -5.86 -0.21
N THR A 110 3.02 -4.77 -0.82
CA THR A 110 1.86 -4.03 -0.31
C THR A 110 0.82 -3.70 -1.38
N LEU A 111 1.17 -3.72 -2.67
CA LEU A 111 0.20 -3.46 -3.73
C LEU A 111 -0.76 -4.67 -3.90
N PRO A 112 -2.04 -4.44 -4.23
CA PRO A 112 -2.99 -5.52 -4.50
C PRO A 112 -2.55 -6.38 -5.69
N LEU A 113 -2.71 -7.70 -5.59
CA LEU A 113 -2.55 -8.57 -6.76
C LEU A 113 -3.64 -8.24 -7.80
N GLY A 114 -3.30 -8.35 -9.08
CA GLY A 114 -4.16 -8.02 -10.22
C GLY A 114 -4.31 -6.51 -10.47
N SER A 115 -3.76 -5.65 -9.62
CA SER A 115 -3.75 -4.20 -9.87
C SER A 115 -2.72 -3.84 -10.94
N ALA A 116 -3.00 -2.78 -11.71
CA ALA A 116 -2.04 -2.22 -12.65
C ALA A 116 -1.47 -0.91 -12.09
N VAL A 117 -0.17 -0.73 -12.22
CA VAL A 117 0.53 0.48 -11.76
C VAL A 117 1.48 1.00 -12.84
N ARG A 118 1.66 2.31 -12.91
CA ARG A 118 2.73 2.96 -13.66
C ARG A 118 3.92 3.11 -12.73
N VAL A 119 5.05 2.52 -13.11
CA VAL A 119 6.32 2.65 -12.41
C VAL A 119 7.20 3.60 -13.21
N THR A 120 7.66 4.67 -12.57
CA THR A 120 8.53 5.69 -13.18
C THR A 120 9.85 5.71 -12.45
N ASN A 121 10.96 5.50 -13.16
CA ASN A 121 12.30 5.64 -12.60
C ASN A 121 12.60 7.13 -12.41
N LEU A 122 12.84 7.55 -11.17
CA LEU A 122 13.06 8.97 -10.85
C LEU A 122 14.39 9.50 -11.37
N GLN A 123 15.35 8.64 -11.68
CA GLN A 123 16.69 9.06 -12.12
C GLN A 123 16.73 9.45 -13.60
N ASN A 124 15.85 8.88 -14.43
CA ASN A 124 15.85 9.09 -15.88
C ASN A 124 14.46 9.46 -16.44
N GLY A 125 13.43 9.53 -15.61
CA GLY A 125 12.05 9.86 -16.00
C GLY A 125 11.30 8.78 -16.80
N ARG A 126 11.94 7.66 -17.15
CA ARG A 126 11.32 6.60 -17.96
C ARG A 126 10.25 5.88 -17.14
N SER A 127 9.14 5.50 -17.78
CA SER A 127 8.04 4.81 -17.11
C SER A 127 7.48 3.63 -17.89
N VAL A 128 6.86 2.70 -17.16
CA VAL A 128 6.20 1.52 -17.71
C VAL A 128 4.94 1.20 -16.92
N LYS A 129 3.87 0.75 -17.59
CA LYS A 129 2.70 0.17 -16.93
C LYS A 129 2.97 -1.32 -16.71
N VAL A 130 2.75 -1.81 -15.49
CA VAL A 130 2.96 -3.20 -15.10
C VAL A 130 1.79 -3.70 -14.28
N GLU A 131 1.57 -5.01 -14.34
CA GLU A 131 0.64 -5.71 -13.48
C GLU A 131 1.33 -6.22 -12.21
N VAL A 132 0.66 -6.06 -11.07
CA VAL A 132 1.10 -6.63 -9.80
C VAL A 132 0.62 -8.07 -9.71
N ASN A 133 1.50 -9.03 -9.94
CA ASN A 133 1.12 -10.44 -9.98
C ASN A 133 1.84 -11.33 -8.96
N ASP A 134 2.81 -10.79 -8.22
CA ASP A 134 3.54 -11.57 -7.22
C ASP A 134 3.73 -10.82 -5.88
N ARG A 135 4.18 -11.56 -4.87
CA ARG A 135 4.52 -11.07 -3.52
C ARG A 135 6.02 -11.03 -3.30
N GLY A 136 6.45 -10.03 -2.55
CA GLY A 136 7.85 -9.78 -2.25
C GLY A 136 8.26 -8.37 -2.67
N PRO A 137 9.56 -8.05 -2.69
CA PRO A 137 10.72 -8.86 -2.28
C PRO A 137 10.73 -9.25 -0.80
N ARG A 138 11.49 -10.29 -0.41
CA ARG A 138 11.74 -10.62 1.01
C ARG A 138 12.80 -9.73 1.66
N VAL A 139 13.62 -9.03 0.87
CA VAL A 139 14.63 -8.09 1.35
C VAL A 139 13.95 -6.84 1.93
N ARG A 140 14.30 -6.44 3.16
CA ARG A 140 13.63 -5.34 3.88
C ARG A 140 13.72 -3.99 3.17
N SER A 141 14.87 -3.64 2.60
CA SER A 141 15.13 -2.35 1.95
C SER A 141 14.42 -2.15 0.60
N ARG A 142 13.88 -3.21 0.00
CA ARG A 142 13.21 -3.17 -1.30
C ARG A 142 11.70 -3.31 -1.13
N SER A 143 10.93 -2.70 -2.01
CA SER A 143 9.47 -2.74 -1.96
C SER A 143 8.84 -3.36 -3.21
N LEU A 144 9.58 -3.39 -4.31
CA LEU A 144 9.17 -3.93 -5.61
C LEU A 144 10.31 -4.71 -6.26
N ASP A 145 9.98 -5.81 -6.93
CA ASP A 145 10.87 -6.49 -7.88
C ASP A 145 10.16 -6.56 -9.24
N LEU A 146 10.68 -5.83 -10.23
CA LEU A 146 10.17 -5.81 -11.61
C LEU A 146 10.61 -7.06 -12.38
N SER A 147 9.81 -7.48 -13.35
CA SER A 147 10.26 -8.37 -14.41
C SER A 147 11.46 -7.78 -15.17
N PRO A 148 12.36 -8.61 -15.74
CA PRO A 148 13.45 -8.15 -16.60
C PRO A 148 12.98 -7.22 -17.72
N ALA A 149 11.87 -7.56 -18.42
CA ALA A 149 11.33 -6.72 -19.47
C ALA A 149 10.81 -5.35 -18.98
N ALA A 150 10.22 -5.28 -17.79
CA ALA A 150 9.80 -4.01 -17.21
C ALA A 150 11.00 -3.17 -16.73
N ALA A 151 12.00 -3.81 -16.12
CA ALA A 151 13.23 -3.17 -15.66
C ALA A 151 14.00 -2.55 -16.83
N GLN A 152 14.09 -3.26 -17.95
CA GLN A 152 14.74 -2.76 -19.17
C GLN A 152 14.04 -1.51 -19.71
N ARG A 153 12.70 -1.50 -19.76
CA ARG A 153 11.92 -0.36 -20.27
C ARG A 153 12.15 0.93 -19.47
N ILE A 154 12.43 0.84 -18.17
CA ILE A 154 12.71 2.01 -17.32
C ILE A 154 14.20 2.23 -17.05
N GLY A 155 15.09 1.49 -17.71
CA GLY A 155 16.55 1.60 -17.52
C GLY A 155 17.02 1.25 -16.11
N LEU A 156 16.40 0.25 -15.48
CA LEU A 156 16.78 -0.25 -14.15
C LEU A 156 17.78 -1.40 -14.22
N SER A 157 17.80 -2.16 -15.32
CA SER A 157 18.60 -3.39 -15.45
C SER A 157 20.07 -3.19 -15.13
N ASP A 158 20.67 -2.09 -15.60
CA ASP A 158 22.10 -1.80 -15.46
C ASP A 158 22.51 -1.44 -14.02
N ARG A 159 21.61 -0.82 -13.25
CA ARG A 159 21.89 -0.35 -11.87
C ARG A 159 21.45 -1.34 -10.81
N GLY A 160 20.56 -2.28 -11.15
CA GLY A 160 19.98 -3.25 -10.23
C GLY A 160 18.90 -2.70 -9.31
N VAL A 161 19.08 -1.51 -8.72
CA VAL A 161 18.15 -0.89 -7.76
C VAL A 161 17.96 0.61 -8.03
N ALA A 162 16.73 1.12 -7.90
CA ALA A 162 16.43 2.55 -8.00
C ALA A 162 15.23 2.99 -7.15
N ARG A 163 15.12 4.29 -6.91
CA ARG A 163 13.91 4.93 -6.41
C ARG A 163 12.94 5.15 -7.56
N VAL A 164 11.71 4.69 -7.40
CA VAL A 164 10.66 4.79 -8.42
C VAL A 164 9.41 5.45 -7.86
N LYS A 165 8.74 6.27 -8.69
CA LYS A 165 7.38 6.74 -8.44
C LYS A 165 6.40 5.69 -8.96
N VAL A 166 5.52 5.22 -8.10
CA VAL A 166 4.51 4.22 -8.39
C VAL A 166 3.16 4.90 -8.32
N THR A 167 2.46 4.96 -9.44
CA THR A 167 1.14 5.57 -9.57
C THR A 167 0.15 4.50 -9.98
N PRO A 168 -0.94 4.27 -9.22
CA PRO A 168 -1.99 3.37 -9.64
C PRO A 168 -2.51 3.73 -11.04
N VAL A 169 -2.69 2.72 -11.89
CA VAL A 169 -3.40 2.92 -13.16
C VAL A 169 -4.87 2.80 -12.85
N ASN A 170 -5.53 3.95 -12.76
CA ASN A 170 -6.96 4.02 -12.58
C ASN A 170 -7.65 3.43 -13.83
N LYS A 171 -8.30 2.27 -13.67
CA LYS A 171 -9.22 1.74 -14.67
C LYS A 171 -10.59 2.41 -14.49
N PRO A 172 -11.39 2.65 -15.55
CA PRO A 172 -12.78 3.04 -15.36
C PRO A 172 -13.53 1.98 -14.54
N LEU A 173 -14.54 2.41 -13.79
CA LEU A 173 -15.32 1.54 -12.90
C LEU A 173 -16.37 0.75 -13.67
N SER A 174 -16.49 -0.54 -13.38
CA SER A 174 -17.63 -1.35 -13.83
C SER A 174 -18.81 -1.23 -12.88
N GLU A 175 -20.02 -1.55 -13.35
CA GLU A 175 -21.20 -1.65 -12.50
C GLU A 175 -20.93 -2.57 -11.30
N SER A 176 -20.27 -3.72 -11.53
CA SER A 176 -19.91 -4.66 -10.46
C SER A 176 -18.98 -4.05 -9.42
N ASP A 177 -18.08 -3.14 -9.82
CA ASP A 177 -17.20 -2.44 -8.87
C ASP A 177 -18.01 -1.45 -8.03
N LEU A 178 -18.93 -0.72 -8.65
CA LEU A 178 -19.84 0.20 -7.93
C LEU A 178 -20.69 -0.56 -6.91
N LEU A 179 -21.28 -1.69 -7.32
CA LEU A 179 -22.08 -2.55 -6.43
C LEU A 179 -21.25 -3.11 -5.27
N LYS A 180 -20.01 -3.55 -5.52
CA LYS A 180 -19.10 -4.01 -4.45
C LYS A 180 -18.72 -2.89 -3.48
N LEU A 181 -18.52 -1.67 -3.98
CA LEU A 181 -18.21 -0.52 -3.13
C LEU A 181 -19.40 -0.16 -2.24
N LEU A 182 -20.60 -0.12 -2.80
CA LEU A 182 -21.85 0.10 -2.07
C LEU A 182 -22.09 -0.99 -1.01
N ALA A 183 -22.01 -2.27 -1.41
CA ALA A 183 -22.14 -3.41 -0.50
C ALA A 183 -21.06 -3.43 0.60
N GLY A 184 -19.88 -2.85 0.31
CA GLY A 184 -18.80 -2.66 1.28
C GLY A 184 -19.01 -1.47 2.23
N GLY A 185 -20.13 -0.76 2.14
CA GLY A 185 -20.47 0.39 2.97
C GLY A 185 -19.74 1.69 2.60
N VAL A 186 -19.21 1.79 1.37
CA VAL A 186 -18.61 3.04 0.90
C VAL A 186 -19.71 4.02 0.54
N TYR A 187 -19.64 5.24 1.09
CA TYR A 187 -20.64 6.28 0.85
C TYR A 187 -20.73 6.68 -0.62
N SER A 188 -21.96 6.91 -1.10
CA SER A 188 -22.29 7.33 -2.47
C SER A 188 -21.46 8.53 -2.95
N SER A 189 -21.25 9.55 -2.11
CA SER A 189 -20.42 10.72 -2.44
C SER A 189 -18.96 10.37 -2.77
N ARG A 190 -18.38 9.40 -2.06
CA ARG A 190 -17.03 8.91 -2.35
C ARG A 190 -17.00 8.11 -3.65
N ILE A 191 -17.99 7.27 -3.88
CA ILE A 191 -18.10 6.50 -5.12
C ILE A 191 -18.32 7.44 -6.32
N ALA A 192 -19.17 8.45 -6.18
CA ALA A 192 -19.42 9.48 -7.19
C ALA A 192 -18.13 10.23 -7.55
N THR A 193 -17.29 10.52 -6.56
CA THR A 193 -15.96 11.09 -6.79
C THR A 193 -15.06 10.14 -7.59
N LEU A 194 -15.05 8.85 -7.26
CA LEU A 194 -14.28 7.86 -8.02
C LEU A 194 -14.80 7.71 -9.46
N VAL A 195 -16.11 7.80 -9.66
CA VAL A 195 -16.74 7.80 -11.00
C VAL A 195 -16.28 9.02 -11.80
N ARG A 196 -16.29 10.22 -11.21
CA ARG A 196 -15.79 11.44 -11.86
C ARG A 196 -14.29 11.39 -12.16
N GLU A 197 -13.49 10.83 -11.26
CA GLU A 197 -12.03 10.74 -11.41
C GLU A 197 -11.58 9.67 -12.41
N ARG A 198 -12.33 8.58 -12.54
CA ARG A 198 -11.90 7.38 -13.28
C ARG A 198 -12.76 7.08 -14.51
N GLY A 199 -13.95 7.65 -14.60
CA GLY A 199 -14.98 7.26 -15.55
C GLY A 199 -15.59 5.89 -15.24
N ILE A 200 -16.49 5.46 -16.12
CA ILE A 200 -17.09 4.12 -16.12
C ILE A 200 -16.81 3.42 -17.45
N ASN A 201 -16.84 2.09 -17.46
CA ASN A 201 -16.64 1.28 -18.68
C ASN A 201 -17.93 0.60 -19.18
N PHE A 202 -19.09 1.05 -18.72
CA PHE A 202 -20.40 0.55 -19.14
C PHE A 202 -21.31 1.71 -19.49
N LYS A 203 -22.30 1.46 -20.35
CA LYS A 203 -23.37 2.41 -20.67
C LYS A 203 -24.50 2.22 -19.65
N PRO A 204 -24.80 3.22 -18.80
CA PRO A 204 -25.82 3.07 -17.77
C PRO A 204 -27.21 2.82 -18.39
N THR A 205 -27.87 1.75 -17.98
CA THR A 205 -29.26 1.46 -18.30
C THR A 205 -30.18 1.68 -17.10
N ASN A 206 -31.49 1.77 -17.31
CA ASN A 206 -32.47 1.85 -16.22
C ASN A 206 -32.36 0.66 -15.25
N HIS A 207 -31.98 -0.52 -15.76
CA HIS A 207 -31.76 -1.71 -14.94
C HIS A 207 -30.55 -1.50 -14.00
N ASP A 208 -29.44 -0.99 -14.52
CA ASP A 208 -28.21 -0.77 -13.73
C ASP A 208 -28.43 0.28 -12.65
N LEU A 209 -29.11 1.39 -12.99
CA LEU A 209 -29.44 2.43 -12.02
C LEU A 209 -30.37 1.90 -10.91
N GLN A 210 -31.33 1.02 -11.25
CA GLN A 210 -32.15 0.34 -10.25
C GLN A 210 -31.33 -0.60 -9.36
N SER A 211 -30.39 -1.36 -9.94
CA SER A 211 -29.47 -2.22 -9.18
C SER A 211 -28.63 -1.41 -8.19
N LEU A 212 -28.08 -0.27 -8.63
CA LEU A 212 -27.32 0.63 -7.77
C LEU A 212 -28.19 1.21 -6.64
N ARG A 213 -29.41 1.66 -6.92
CA ARG A 213 -30.35 2.15 -5.89
C ARG A 213 -30.68 1.08 -4.86
N ARG A 214 -30.95 -0.16 -5.31
CA ARG A 214 -31.18 -1.31 -4.42
C ARG A 214 -29.97 -1.62 -3.54
N ALA A 215 -28.76 -1.33 -4.02
CA ALA A 215 -27.52 -1.44 -3.26
C ALA A 215 -27.23 -0.23 -2.35
N GLY A 216 -28.11 0.78 -2.31
CA GLY A 216 -27.96 1.96 -1.44
C GLY A 216 -27.34 3.19 -2.10
N ALA A 217 -27.25 3.22 -3.44
CA ALA A 217 -26.85 4.44 -4.15
C ALA A 217 -27.87 5.56 -3.96
N ASP A 218 -27.39 6.78 -3.72
CA ASP A 218 -28.23 7.98 -3.69
C ASP A 218 -28.25 8.68 -5.06
N ASN A 219 -29.03 9.76 -5.12
CA ASN A 219 -29.18 10.58 -6.32
C ASN A 219 -27.86 11.24 -6.77
N GLU A 220 -26.88 11.44 -5.88
CA GLU A 220 -25.57 11.99 -6.27
C GLU A 220 -24.78 10.98 -7.11
N LEU A 221 -24.68 9.74 -6.62
CA LEU A 221 -23.99 8.68 -7.34
C LEU A 221 -24.67 8.37 -8.67
N GLU A 222 -25.99 8.32 -8.70
CA GLU A 222 -26.74 8.08 -9.93
C GLU A 222 -26.42 9.14 -11.01
N ARG A 223 -26.47 10.42 -10.64
CA ARG A 223 -26.12 11.52 -11.57
C ARG A 223 -24.68 11.42 -12.05
N ALA A 224 -23.74 11.08 -11.18
CA ALA A 224 -22.34 10.93 -11.56
C ALA A 224 -22.14 9.79 -12.57
N VAL A 225 -22.82 8.65 -12.37
CA VAL A 225 -22.76 7.50 -13.30
C VAL A 225 -23.33 7.86 -14.66
N VAL A 226 -24.48 8.53 -14.70
CA VAL A 226 -25.10 8.99 -15.97
C VAL A 226 -24.19 9.99 -16.68
N ALA A 227 -23.66 10.98 -15.97
CA ALA A 227 -22.78 12.01 -16.55
C ALA A 227 -21.48 11.42 -17.10
N ALA A 228 -20.86 10.46 -16.39
CA ALA A 228 -19.59 9.85 -16.79
C ALA A 228 -19.67 9.07 -18.12
N HIS A 229 -20.86 8.70 -18.59
CA HIS A 229 -21.04 8.12 -19.92
C HIS A 229 -21.15 9.17 -21.03
N VAL A 230 -21.78 10.31 -20.72
CA VAL A 230 -21.98 11.41 -21.68
C VAL A 230 -20.64 12.01 -22.08
N ASP A 231 -19.70 12.13 -21.16
CA ASP A 231 -18.36 12.70 -21.42
C ASP A 231 -17.42 11.76 -22.20
N ALA A 232 -17.81 10.49 -22.38
CA ALA A 232 -17.02 9.46 -23.05
C ALA A 232 -17.51 9.13 -24.48
N SER A 233 -18.59 9.77 -24.93
CA SER A 233 -19.24 9.58 -26.24
C SER A 233 -18.99 10.76 -27.16
#